data_AF-A0A0F9FJ51-F1
#
_entry.id   AF-A0A0F9FJ51-F1
#
_cell.length_a   1.000
_cell.length_b   1.000
_cell.length_c   1.000
_cell.angle_alpha   90.00
_cell.angle_beta   90.00
_cell.angle_gamma   90.00
#
_symmetry.space_group_name_H-M   'P 1'
#
loop_
_entity.id
_entity.type
_entity.pdbx_description
1 polymer ?
#
loop_
_entity_poly.entity_id
_entity_poly.type
_entity_poly.pdbx_seq_one_letter_code
_entity_poly.pdbx_strand_id
1 'polypeptide(L)' 'MTLVKLDKSLAEDLITSKLRILKQYINEILTRWNETSSKIFLEKARLGVYKNAEDDAVELRQLLLDYTKLQEILIQL' A
#
# COMPACT_ATOMS: atom_id res chain seq x y z
N MET A 1 -33.52 6.95 -10.41
CA MET A 1 -32.10 6.90 -9.98
C MET A 1 -32.07 7.04 -8.47
N THR A 2 -31.61 6.01 -7.75
CA THR A 2 -31.44 6.06 -6.31
C THR A 2 -30.09 6.70 -5.98
N LEU A 3 -30.11 7.82 -5.27
CA LEU A 3 -28.90 8.45 -4.73
C LEU A 3 -28.54 7.73 -3.43
N VAL A 4 -27.63 6.76 -3.52
CA VAL A 4 -27.00 6.18 -2.33
C VAL A 4 -26.02 7.22 -1.79
N LYS A 5 -26.39 7.87 -0.68
CA LYS A 5 -25.46 8.74 0.05
C LYS A 5 -24.53 7.84 0.85
N LEU A 6 -23.22 7.97 0.60
CA LEU A 6 -22.21 7.32 1.44
C LEU A 6 -22.15 8.08 2.76
N ASP A 7 -22.42 7.38 3.86
CA ASP A 7 -22.24 7.95 5.20
C ASP A 7 -20.75 8.14 5.49
N LYS A 8 -20.39 9.23 6.16
CA LYS A 8 -18.99 9.54 6.50
C LYS A 8 -18.36 8.41 7.33
N SER A 9 -19.08 7.88 8.31
CA SER A 9 -18.57 6.76 9.13
C SER A 9 -18.31 5.51 8.31
N LEU A 10 -19.21 5.21 7.36
CA LEU A 10 -19.01 4.10 6.42
C LEU A 10 -17.81 4.33 5.49
N ALA A 11 -17.58 5.57 5.04
CA ALA A 11 -16.40 5.91 4.25
C ALA A 11 -15.10 5.71 5.04
N GLU A 12 -15.04 6.19 6.28
CA GLU A 12 -13.91 6.01 7.19
C GLU A 12 -13.61 4.54 7.45
N ASP A 13 -14.63 3.73 7.72
CA ASP A 13 -14.49 2.28 7.95
C ASP A 13 -13.96 1.56 6.71
N LEU A 14 -14.48 1.90 5.53
CA LEU A 14 -14.03 1.31 4.26
C LEU A 14 -12.58 1.67 3.96
N ILE A 15 -12.20 2.94 4.13
CA ILE A 15 -10.83 3.40 3.90
C ILE A 15 -9.88 2.73 4.89
N THR A 16 -10.25 2.65 6.17
CA THR A 16 -9.44 2.01 7.21
C THR A 16 -9.24 0.52 6.93
N SER A 17 -10.30 -0.18 6.51
CA SER A 17 -10.22 -1.58 6.11
C SER A 17 -9.27 -1.76 4.91
N LYS A 18 -9.36 -0.89 3.90
CA LYS A 18 -8.49 -0.94 2.72
C LYS A 18 -7.04 -0.63 3.05
N LEU A 19 -6.77 0.33 3.93
CA LEU A 19 -5.42 0.64 4.43
C LEU A 19 -4.80 -0.58 5.12
N ARG A 20 -5.57 -1.32 5.92
CA ARG A 20 -5.11 -2.56 6.55
C ARG A 20 -4.72 -3.63 5.53
N ILE A 21 -5.53 -3.81 4.47
CA ILE A 21 -5.25 -4.77 3.39
C ILE A 21 -3.98 -4.37 2.63
N LEU A 22 -3.83 -3.09 2.27
CA LEU A 22 -2.62 -2.60 1.60
C LEU A 22 -1.36 -2.83 2.46
N LYS A 23 -1.46 -2.57 3.76
CA LYS A 23 -0.36 -2.85 4.70
C LYS A 23 0.00 -4.32 4.75
N GLN A 24 -0.99 -5.21 4.67
CA GLN A 24 -0.74 -6.65 4.60
C GLN A 24 0.05 -7.02 3.34
N TYR A 25 -0.37 -6.56 2.15
CA TYR A 25 0.35 -6.84 0.90
C TYR A 25 1.77 -6.26 0.90
N ILE A 26 1.94 -5.04 1.42
CA ILE A 26 3.28 -4.45 1.62
C ILE A 26 4.14 -5.38 2.48
N ASN A 27 3.62 -5.84 3.62
CA ASN A 27 4.36 -6.72 4.52
C ASN A 27 4.66 -8.09 3.89
N GLU A 28 3.75 -8.65 3.10
CA GLU A 28 3.97 -9.90 2.37
C GLU A 28 5.16 -9.78 1.42
N ILE A 29 5.22 -8.70 0.61
CA ILE A 29 6.38 -8.42 -0.25
C ILE A 29 7.65 -8.32 0.59
N LEU A 30 7.66 -7.48 1.63
CA LEU A 30 8.86 -7.29 2.45
C LEU A 30 9.33 -8.59 3.12
N THR A 31 8.40 -9.43 3.56
CA THR A 31 8.71 -10.73 4.17
C THR A 31 9.36 -11.68 3.16
N ARG A 32 8.91 -11.70 1.89
CA ARG A 32 9.56 -12.50 0.83
C ARG A 32 11.05 -12.20 0.68
N TRP A 33 11.44 -10.94 0.91
CA TRP A 33 12.81 -10.46 0.76
C TRP A 33 13.57 -10.31 2.07
N ASN A 34 12.98 -10.75 3.19
CA ASN A 34 13.51 -10.60 4.54
C ASN A 34 13.89 -9.14 4.87
N GLU A 35 13.01 -8.22 4.48
CA GLU A 35 13.16 -6.78 4.68
C GLU A 35 12.14 -6.25 5.67
N THR A 36 12.51 -5.18 6.38
CA THR A 36 11.61 -4.49 7.32
C THR A 36 11.22 -3.10 6.82
N SER A 37 11.89 -2.62 5.77
CA SER A 37 11.68 -1.29 5.23
C SER A 37 11.48 -1.33 3.73
N SER A 38 10.35 -0.79 3.28
CA SER A 38 10.08 -0.60 1.85
C SER A 38 11.15 0.23 1.15
N LYS A 39 11.72 1.24 1.84
CA LYS A 39 12.79 2.06 1.28
C LYS A 39 14.05 1.24 1.03
N ILE A 40 14.46 0.42 2.01
CA ILE A 40 15.66 -0.41 1.90
C ILE A 40 15.47 -1.46 0.80
N PHE A 41 14.32 -2.13 0.78
CA PHE A 41 13.99 -3.09 -0.27
C PHE A 41 14.05 -2.45 -1.67
N LEU A 42 13.39 -1.31 -1.88
CA LEU A 42 13.37 -0.62 -3.17
C LEU A 42 14.76 -0.18 -3.63
N GLU A 43 15.61 0.30 -2.72
CA GLU A 43 17.00 0.64 -3.07
C GLU A 43 17.81 -0.59 -3.46
N LYS A 44 17.69 -1.70 -2.71
CA LYS A 44 18.37 -2.96 -3.03
C LYS A 44 17.91 -3.55 -4.36
N ALA A 45 16.61 -3.52 -4.65
CA ALA A 45 16.07 -3.93 -5.94
C ALA A 45 16.61 -3.04 -7.08
N ARG A 46 16.63 -1.71 -6.89
CA ARG A 46 17.19 -0.75 -7.86
C ARG A 46 18.68 -0.98 -8.13
N LEU A 47 19.45 -1.37 -7.11
CA LEU A 47 20.88 -1.67 -7.22
C LEU A 47 21.18 -3.07 -7.78
N GLY A 48 20.14 -3.88 -8.05
CA GLY A 48 20.31 -5.25 -8.55
C GLY A 48 20.83 -6.23 -7.49
N VAL A 49 20.73 -5.90 -6.19
CA VAL A 49 21.12 -6.79 -5.09
C VAL A 49 20.22 -8.02 -5.05
N TYR A 50 18.92 -7.82 -5.29
CA TYR A 50 17.94 -8.89 -5.40
C TYR A 50 17.71 -9.24 -6.87
N LYS A 51 17.95 -10.50 -7.23
CA LYS A 51 17.65 -11.01 -8.57
C LYS A 51 16.14 -11.18 -8.72
N ASN A 52 15.59 -10.74 -9.86
CA ASN A 52 14.17 -10.88 -10.20
C ASN A 52 13.23 -10.18 -9.20
N ALA A 53 13.68 -9.08 -8.59
CA ALA A 53 12.86 -8.29 -7.66
C ALA A 53 12.09 -7.15 -8.35
N GLU A 54 12.24 -7.01 -9.66
CA GLU A 54 11.66 -5.91 -10.46
C GLU A 54 10.14 -5.85 -10.31
N ASP A 55 9.45 -6.99 -10.45
CA ASP A 55 7.99 -7.07 -10.35
C ASP A 55 7.50 -6.68 -8.95
N ASP A 56 8.12 -7.25 -7.91
CA ASP A 56 7.80 -6.94 -6.51
C ASP A 56 8.12 -5.47 -6.16
N ALA A 57 9.16 -4.88 -6.77
CA ALA A 57 9.51 -3.48 -6.58
C ALA A 57 8.50 -2.53 -7.23
N VAL A 58 8.01 -2.87 -8.42
CA VAL A 58 6.95 -2.11 -9.11
C VAL A 58 5.65 -2.20 -8.32
N GLU A 59 5.26 -3.41 -7.90
CA GLU A 59 4.05 -3.63 -7.11
C GLU A 59 4.11 -2.86 -5.78
N LEU A 60 5.23 -2.97 -5.05
CA LEU A 60 5.40 -2.27 -3.78
C LEU A 60 5.29 -0.75 -3.93
N ARG A 61 5.85 -0.16 -5.00
CA ARG A 61 5.71 1.28 -5.27
C ARG A 61 4.25 1.67 -5.46
N GLN A 62 3.48 0.88 -6.21
CA GLN A 62 2.06 1.16 -6.43
C GLN A 62 1.26 1.05 -5.12
N LEU A 63 1.53 0.02 -4.31
CA LEU A 63 0.89 -0.14 -3.01
C LEU A 63 1.16 1.03 -2.07
N LEU A 64 2.40 1.54 -2.02
CA LEU A 64 2.77 2.71 -1.21
C LEU A 64 2.08 4.00 -1.67
N LEU A 65 1.94 4.18 -2.99
CA LEU A 65 1.21 5.30 -3.58
C LEU A 65 -0.26 5.27 -3.16
N ASP A 66 -0.91 4.12 -3.32
CA ASP A 66 -2.32 3.95 -2.96
C ASP A 66 -2.56 4.07 -1.45
N TYR A 67 -1.62 3.58 -0.65
CA TYR A 67 -1.66 3.71 0.80
C TYR A 67 -1.60 5.19 1.21
N THR A 68 -0.65 5.96 0.68
CA THR A 68 -0.51 7.39 0.96
C THR A 68 -1.77 8.16 0.56
N LYS A 69 -2.29 7.93 -0.65
CA LYS A 69 -3.52 8.57 -1.13
C LYS A 69 -4.72 8.31 -0.22
N LEU A 70 -4.89 7.06 0.24
CA LEU A 70 -5.99 6.72 1.14
C LEU A 70 -5.83 7.34 2.53
N GLN A 71 -4.61 7.47 3.03
CA GLN A 71 -4.34 8.21 4.27
C GLN A 71 -4.71 9.69 4.13
N GLU A 72 -4.35 10.31 3.00
CA GLU A 72 -4.71 11.71 2.73
C GLU A 72 -6.22 11.91 2.67
N ILE A 73 -6.95 11.01 2.00
CA ILE A 73 -8.43 11.05 1.95
C ILE A 73 -9.02 10.90 3.36
N LEU A 74 -8.50 9.97 4.17
CA LEU A 74 -8.99 9.75 5.53
C LEU A 74 -8.80 10.98 6.43
N ILE A 75 -7.67 11.68 6.29
CA ILE A 75 -7.38 12.91 7.06
C ILE A 75 -8.31 14.06 6.65
N GLN A 76 -8.79 14.07 5.41
CA GLN A 76 -9.65 15.13 4.86
C GLN A 76 -11.14 14.90 5.12
N LEU A 77 -11.55 13.71 5.55
CA LEU A 77 -12.95 13.36 5.82
C LEU A 77 -13.47 14.02 7.08
#